data_AF-A0A5P6NYZ3-F1
#
_entry.id   AF-A0A5P6NYZ3-F1
#
_cell.length_a   1.000
_cell.length_b   1.000
_cell.length_c   1.000
_cell.angle_alpha   90.00
_cell.angle_beta   90.00
_cell.angle_gamma   90.00
#
_symmetry.space_group_name_H-M   'P 1'
#
loop_
_entity.id
_entity.type
_entity.pdbx_description
1 polymer ?
#
loop_
_entity_poly.entity_id
_entity_poly.type
_entity_poly.pdbx_seq_one_letter_code
_entity_poly.pdbx_strand_id
1 'polypeptide(L)' 'MSNPNTTVSSKAHRYEFVHGDDADFVAYQRRREDGLWQTFATWMIPRAICT' A
#
# COMPACT_ATOMS: atom_id res chain seq x y z
N MET A 1 22.98 -17.98 -25.07
CA MET A 1 22.24 -16.72 -25.32
C MET A 1 20.79 -16.92 -24.89
N SER A 2 20.37 -16.26 -23.81
CA SER A 2 18.99 -15.90 -23.50
C SER A 2 19.07 -14.79 -22.44
N ASN A 3 18.81 -13.55 -22.85
CA ASN A 3 18.79 -12.40 -21.96
C ASN A 3 17.34 -11.90 -21.91
N PRO A 4 16.71 -11.92 -20.74
CA PRO A 4 15.76 -10.87 -20.42
C PRO A 4 16.12 -10.33 -19.04
N ASN A 5 16.86 -9.20 -19.04
CA ASN A 5 16.74 -8.23 -17.95
C ASN A 5 15.33 -7.64 -18.02
N THR A 6 14.32 -8.45 -17.71
CA THR A 6 13.04 -7.94 -17.29
C THR A 6 13.28 -7.49 -15.86
N THR A 7 13.76 -6.25 -15.71
CA THR A 7 13.60 -5.52 -14.45
C THR A 7 12.10 -5.41 -14.26
N VAL A 8 11.51 -6.45 -13.65
CA VAL A 8 10.22 -6.34 -12.99
C VAL A 8 10.50 -5.28 -11.95
N SER A 9 10.22 -4.02 -12.30
CA SER A 9 10.01 -2.97 -11.31
C SER A 9 8.79 -3.44 -10.55
N SER A 10 9.03 -4.34 -9.58
CA SER A 10 8.07 -4.79 -8.61
C SER A 10 7.58 -3.50 -8.00
N LYS A 11 6.38 -3.07 -8.38
CA LYS A 11 5.73 -1.96 -7.70
C LYS A 11 5.65 -2.43 -6.26
N ALA A 12 6.54 -1.91 -5.43
CA ALA A 12 6.64 -2.31 -4.04
C ALA A 12 5.45 -1.67 -3.34
N HIS A 13 4.45 -2.49 -3.07
CA HIS A 13 3.30 -2.12 -2.26
C HIS A 13 3.50 -2.70 -0.85
N ARG A 14 3.14 -1.92 0.17
CA ARG A 14 3.10 -2.33 1.57
C ARG A 14 1.72 -2.04 2.11
N TYR A 15 1.19 -2.96 2.91
CA TYR A 15 -0.12 -2.84 3.54
C TYR A 15 0.06 -2.88 5.05
N GLU A 16 -0.57 -1.96 5.76
CA GLU A 16 -0.58 -1.92 7.22
C GLU A 16 -2.02 -1.89 7.72
N PHE A 17 -2.28 -2.66 8.77
CA PHE A 17 -3.52 -2.57 9.54
C PHE A 17 -3.30 -1.54 10.63
N VAL A 18 -4.07 -0.46 10.59
CA VAL A 18 -3.97 0.64 11.54
C VAL A 18 -5.29 0.66 12.29
N HIS A 19 -5.29 0.47 13.60
CA HIS A 19 -6.52 0.70 14.36
C HIS A 19 -6.53 2.14 14.84
N GLY A 20 -7.17 3.02 14.06
CA GLY A 20 -7.29 4.44 14.38
C GLY A 20 -8.65 4.99 13.95
N ASP A 21 -9.00 6.17 14.47
CA ASP A 21 -10.32 6.77 14.22
C ASP A 21 -10.52 7.18 12.74
N ASP A 22 -9.43 7.42 12.01
CA ASP A 22 -9.45 7.93 10.64
C ASP A 22 -9.28 6.84 9.54
N ALA A 23 -8.78 5.65 9.89
CA ALA A 23 -8.57 4.53 8.95
C ALA A 23 -8.36 3.19 9.68
N ASP A 24 -8.87 2.10 9.10
CA ASP A 24 -8.56 0.72 9.54
C ASP A 24 -7.41 0.09 8.73
N PHE A 25 -7.23 0.53 7.47
CA PHE A 25 -6.20 0.03 6.58
C PHE A 25 -5.54 1.16 5.81
N VAL A 26 -4.22 1.03 5.66
CA VAL A 26 -3.41 1.95 4.86
C VAL A 26 -2.58 1.15 3.86
N ALA A 27 -2.63 1.56 2.59
CA ALA A 27 -1.80 1.05 1.53
C ALA A 27 -0.74 2.08 1.14
N TYR A 28 0.52 1.65 1.14
CA TYR A 28 1.65 2.46 0.71
C TYR A 28 2.20 1.96 -0.62
N GLN A 29 2.66 2.90 -1.42
CA GLN A 29 3.43 2.63 -2.62
C GLN A 29 4.81 3.25 -2.49
N ARG A 30 5.83 2.53 -2.94
CA ARG A 30 7.17 3.11 -3.08
C ARG A 30 7.28 3.92 -4.37
N ARG A 31 7.59 5.20 -4.25
CA ARG A 31 7.88 6.07 -5.40
C ARG A 31 9.13 5.59 -6.12
N ARG A 32 9.10 5.63 -7.45
CA ARG A 32 10.22 5.18 -8.29
C ARG A 32 11.39 6.18 -8.31
N GLU A 33 11.09 7.46 -8.12
CA GLU A 33 12.04 8.57 -8.24
C GLU A 33 13.01 8.65 -7.07
N ASP A 34 12.49 8.64 -5.85
CA ASP A 34 13.25 8.85 -4.60
C ASP A 34 13.22 7.61 -3.68
N GLY A 35 12.47 6.57 -4.04
CA GLY A 35 12.34 5.37 -3.24
C GLY A 35 11.59 5.60 -1.93
N LEU A 36 10.95 6.76 -1.73
CA LEU A 36 10.17 7.06 -0.55
C LEU A 36 8.82 6.35 -0.58
N TRP A 37 8.34 5.98 0.60
CA TRP A 37 7.00 5.43 0.76
C TRP A 37 5.99 6.56 0.85
N GLN A 38 4.90 6.46 0.10
CA GLN A 38 3.77 7.38 0.17
C GLN A 38 2.48 6.60 0.38
N THR A 39 1.53 7.21 1.10
CA THR A 39 0.17 6.68 1.19
C THR A 39 -0.52 6.78 -0.17
N PHE A 40 -1.03 5.67 -0.67
CA PHE A 40 -1.76 5.60 -1.94
C PHE A 40 -3.26 5.42 -1.74
N ALA A 41 -3.67 4.67 -0.70
CA ALA A 41 -5.08 4.49 -0.37
C ALA A 41 -5.27 4.25 1.13
N THR A 42 -6.42 4.68 1.63
CA THR A 42 -6.89 4.42 3.00
C THR A 42 -8.34 3.97 2.93
N TRP A 43 -8.73 2.99 3.73
CA TRP A 43 -10.13 2.61 3.87
C TRP A 43 -10.47 2.23 5.31
N MET A 44 -11.73 2.45 5.67
CA MET A 44 -12.33 2.01 6.93
C MET A 44 -13.14 0.75 6.69
N ILE A 45 -13.15 -0.15 7.67
CA ILE A 45 -14.15 -1.21 7.76
C ILE A 45 -15.39 -0.57 8.38
N PRO A 46 -16.56 -0.58 7.71
CA PRO A 46 -17.80 -0.12 8.31
C PRO A 46 -18.05 -0.86 9.62
N ARG A 47 -18.01 -0.15 10.74
CA ARG A 47 -18.35 -0.75 12.03
C ARG A 47 -19.86 -0.95 12.05
N ALA A 48 -20.31 -2.19 12.21
CA ALA A 48 -21.71 -2.45 12.48
C ALA A 48 -22.08 -1.75 13.79
N ILE A 49 -22.97 -0.77 13.74
CA ILE A 49 -23.58 -0.21 14.93
C ILE A 49 -24.54 -1.28 15.44
N CYS A 50 -24.11 -2.09 16.42
CA CYS A 50 -25.03 -2.96 17.14
C CYS A 50 -25.91 -2.06 18.01
N THR A 51 -27.14 -1.82 17.56
CA THR A 51 -28.23 -1.23 18.35
C THR A 51 -29.02 -2.30 19.06
#